data_AF-A0A972ZLR5-F1
#
_entry.id   AF-A0A972ZLR5-F1
#
_cell.length_a   1.000
_cell.length_b   1.000
_cell.length_c   1.000
_cell.angle_alpha   90.00
_cell.angle_beta   90.00
_cell.angle_gamma   90.00
#
_symmetry.space_group_name_H-M   'P 1'
#
loop_
_entity.id
_entity.type
_entity.pdbx_description
1 polymer ?
#
loop_
_entity_poly.entity_id
_entity_poly.type
_entity_poly.pdbx_seq_one_letter_code
_entity_poly.pdbx_strand_id
1 'polypeptide(L)' 'MVVGPPGPDAAAINADELDELIIKALKTMSVRDAASTVAAASGQARRGIYARALEISAGE' A
#
# COMPACT_ATOMS: atom_id res chain seq x y z
N MET A 1 -4.25 -11.55 -17.82
CA MET A 1 -3.12 -10.93 -17.10
C MET A 1 -3.20 -9.43 -17.38
N VAL A 2 -3.90 -8.67 -16.55
CA VAL A 2 -4.01 -7.22 -16.71
C VAL A 2 -2.99 -6.56 -15.79
N VAL A 3 -1.80 -6.32 -16.35
CA VAL A 3 -0.86 -5.34 -15.80
C VAL A 3 -1.50 -3.97 -16.01
N GLY A 4 -1.79 -3.26 -14.91
CA GLY A 4 -2.29 -1.88 -14.96
C GLY A 4 -1.22 -0.92 -15.49
N PRO A 5 -1.62 0.18 -16.16
CA PRO A 5 -0.69 1.08 -16.83
C PRO A 5 0.26 1.78 -15.84
N PRO A 6 1.54 2.00 -16.20
CA PRO A 6 2.49 2.70 -15.34
C PRO A 6 2.11 4.18 -15.27
N GLY A 7 1.56 4.60 -14.12
CA GLY A 7 1.39 6.00 -13.75
C GLY A 7 2.71 6.59 -13.23
N PRO A 8 2.88 7.91 -13.33
CA PRO A 8 4.16 8.55 -13.60
C PRO A 8 5.12 8.55 -12.40
N ASP A 9 6.38 8.32 -12.74
CA ASP A 9 7.61 8.40 -11.97
C ASP A 9 7.59 9.37 -10.78
N ALA A 10 7.71 8.80 -9.58
CA ALA A 10 8.20 9.49 -8.41
C ALA A 10 9.03 8.54 -7.53
N ALA A 11 10.05 7.88 -8.08
CA ALA A 11 11.01 7.04 -7.34
C ALA A 11 10.35 6.14 -6.27
N ALA A 12 9.15 5.64 -6.58
CA ALA A 12 8.25 5.03 -5.64
C ALA A 12 8.46 3.53 -5.67
N ILE A 13 8.44 2.90 -4.50
CA ILE A 13 8.41 1.45 -4.40
C ILE A 13 7.33 0.90 -5.34
N ASN A 14 7.60 -0.25 -5.97
CA ASN A 14 6.66 -0.83 -6.91
C ASN A 14 5.31 -1.08 -6.22
N ALA A 15 4.21 -0.97 -6.98
CA ALA A 15 2.87 -1.18 -6.42
C ALA A 15 2.73 -2.56 -5.75
N ASP A 16 3.40 -3.57 -6.28
CA ASP A 16 3.46 -4.94 -5.72
C ASP A 16 4.16 -4.94 -4.35
N GLU A 17 5.33 -4.29 -4.26
CA GLU A 17 6.12 -4.19 -3.03
C GLU A 17 5.42 -3.34 -1.96
N LEU A 18 4.64 -2.34 -2.38
CA LEU A 18 3.76 -1.58 -1.50
C LEU A 18 2.63 -2.46 -0.94
N ASP A 19 1.97 -3.26 -1.79
CA ASP A 19 0.91 -4.18 -1.36
C ASP A 19 1.49 -5.21 -0.36
N GLU A 20 2.68 -5.77 -0.60
CA GLU A 20 3.35 -6.68 0.33
C GLU A 20 3.63 -6.02 1.70
N LEU A 21 4.13 -4.78 1.70
CA LEU A 21 4.35 -4.02 2.94
C LEU A 21 3.05 -3.76 3.69
N ILE A 22 1.97 -3.44 2.96
CA ILE A 22 0.63 -3.25 3.54
C ILE A 22 0.13 -4.56 4.13
N ILE A 23 0.16 -5.67 3.40
CA ILE A 23 -0.28 -6.99 3.86
C ILE A 23 0.49 -7.39 5.12
N LYS A 24 1.81 -7.20 5.13
CA LYS A 24 2.66 -7.52 6.29
C LYS A 24 2.32 -6.65 7.50
N ALA A 25 2.04 -5.37 7.31
CA ALA A 25 1.63 -4.46 8.38
C ALA A 25 0.20 -4.77 8.89
N LEU A 26 -0.73 -5.13 7.99
CA LEU A 26 -2.10 -5.50 8.35
C LEU A 26 -2.17 -6.77 9.24
N LYS A 27 -1.18 -7.66 9.13
CA LYS A 27 -1.08 -8.86 10.01
C LYS A 27 -0.80 -8.52 11.47
N THR A 28 -0.23 -7.35 11.76
CA THR A 28 0.17 -6.97 13.12
C THR A 28 -0.54 -5.70 13.60
N MET A 29 -1.17 -4.94 12.71
CA MET A 29 -1.72 -3.62 12.96
C MET A 29 -3.07 -3.44 12.26
N SER A 30 -3.90 -2.51 12.73
CA SER A 30 -5.12 -2.11 11.99
C SER A 30 -4.78 -1.32 10.72
N VAL A 31 -5.69 -1.32 9.75
CA VAL A 31 -5.60 -0.60 8.46
C VAL A 31 -5.07 0.83 8.59
N ARG A 32 -5.57 1.57 9.59
CA ARG A 32 -5.15 2.96 9.86
C ARG A 32 -3.67 3.08 10.21
N ASP A 33 -3.17 2.16 11.04
CA ASP A 33 -1.82 2.18 11.58
C ASP A 33 -0.83 1.64 10.55
N ALA A 34 -1.19 0.52 9.90
CA ALA A 34 -0.48 -0.03 8.75
C ALA A 34 -0.26 1.03 7.67
N ALA A 35 -1.31 1.77 7.29
CA ALA A 35 -1.17 2.83 6.28
C ALA A 35 -0.23 3.96 6.72
N SER A 36 -0.16 4.28 8.01
CA SER A 36 0.75 5.31 8.54
C SER A 36 2.20 4.83 8.51
N THR A 37 2.44 3.59 8.94
CA THR A 37 3.75 2.95 8.97
C THR A 37 4.32 2.78 7.57
N VAL A 38 3.51 2.25 6.63
CA VAL A 38 3.95 2.07 5.25
C VAL A 38 4.14 3.42 4.55
N ALA A 39 3.31 4.43 4.83
CA ALA A 39 3.53 5.78 4.30
C ALA A 39 4.85 6.39 4.76
N ALA A 40 5.19 6.22 6.04
CA ALA A 40 6.47 6.71 6.57
C ALA A 40 7.66 5.94 5.99
N ALA A 41 7.53 4.63 5.78
CA ALA A 41 8.60 3.79 5.24
C ALA A 41 8.80 3.98 3.72
N SER A 42 7.70 4.13 2.97
CA SER A 42 7.68 4.25 1.51
C SER A 42 7.84 5.69 1.01
N GLY A 43 7.55 6.68 1.86
CA GLY A 43 7.47 8.09 1.46
C GLY A 43 6.23 8.43 0.63
N GLN A 44 5.33 7.47 0.40
CA GLN A 44 4.11 7.65 -0.36
C GLN A 44 2.98 8.31 0.46
N ALA A 45 2.03 8.91 -0.26
CA ALA A 45 0.86 9.51 0.36
C ALA A 45 0.03 8.46 1.12
N ARG A 46 -0.09 8.64 2.45
CA ARG A 46 -0.90 7.80 3.34
C ARG A 46 -2.32 7.55 2.82
N ARG A 47 -2.92 8.53 2.14
CA ARG A 47 -4.27 8.40 1.59
C ARG A 47 -4.37 7.32 0.51
N GLY A 48 -3.37 7.20 -0.37
CA GLY A 48 -3.32 6.15 -1.40
C GLY A 48 -3.10 4.77 -0.77
N ILE A 49 -2.22 4.71 0.24
CA ILE A 49 -1.91 3.48 0.97
C ILE A 49 -3.13 2.99 1.77
N TYR A 50 -3.84 3.90 2.44
CA TYR A 50 -5.05 3.55 3.18
C TYR A 50 -6.15 3.00 2.27
N ALA A 51 -6.34 3.59 1.10
CA ALA A 51 -7.27 3.06 0.10
C ALA A 51 -6.87 1.65 -0.32
N ARG A 52 -5.59 1.41 -0.69
CA ARG A 52 -5.12 0.05 -1.00
C ARG A 52 -5.29 -0.93 0.15
N ALA A 53 -4.95 -0.53 1.36
CA ALA A 53 -5.10 -1.37 2.54
C ALA A 53 -6.56 -1.77 2.80
N LEU A 54 -7.51 -0.87 2.55
CA LEU A 54 -8.93 -1.19 2.61
C LEU A 54 -9.34 -2.19 1.51
N GLU A 55 -8.87 -2.00 0.28
CA GLU A 55 -9.19 -2.92 -0.82
C GLU A 55 -8.65 -4.34 -0.56
N ILE A 56 -7.43 -4.44 -0.02
CA ILE A 56 -6.81 -5.72 0.36
C ILE A 56 -7.60 -6.37 1.51
N SER A 57 -7.91 -5.59 2.56
CA SER A 57 -8.63 -6.11 3.73
C SER A 57 -10.11 -6.44 3.47
N ALA A 58 -10.71 -5.86 2.43
CA ALA A 58 -12.10 -6.10 2.06
C ALA A 58 -12.25 -7.22 1.00
N GLY A 59 -11.15 -7.58 0.33
CA GLY A 59 -11.12 -8.61 -0.72
C GLY A 59 -10.65 -9.99 -0.26
N GLU A 60 -10.25 -10.15 1.01
CA GLU A 60 -10.01 -11.43 1.69
C GLU A 60 -11.25 -11.87 2.48
#